data_AF-A0A3N5R6B4-F1
#
_entry.id   AF-A0A3N5R6B4-F1
#
_cell.length_a   1.000
_cell.length_b   1.000
_cell.length_c   1.000
_cell.angle_alpha   90.00
_cell.angle_beta   90.00
_cell.angle_gamma   90.00
#
_symmetry.space_group_name_H-M   'P 1'
#
loop_
_entity.id
_entity.type
_entity.pdbx_description
1 polymer ?
#
loop_
_entity_poly.entity_id
_entity_poly.type
_entity_poly.pdbx_seq_one_letter_code
_entity_poly.pdbx_strand_id
1 'polypeptide(L)' 'VRVLSNLNMRSEADILSTLILTNSPGTQLTIIGGPVCEPYREWAYLWWQVRRADGQTGWSAEGFLRGDSYFLEPIE' A
#
# COMPACT_ATOMS: atom_id res chain seq x y z
N VAL A 1 -7.93 6.14 -3.35
CA VAL A 1 -7.64 4.83 -3.99
C VAL A 1 -8.45 3.74 -3.32
N ARG A 2 -8.82 2.69 -4.07
CA ARG A 2 -9.57 1.54 -3.56
C ARG A 2 -8.67 0.31 -3.57
N VAL A 3 -8.79 -0.49 -2.51
CA VAL A 3 -8.02 -1.73 -2.33
C VAL A 3 -8.65 -2.86 -3.16
N LEU A 4 -7.84 -3.56 -3.96
CA LEU A 4 -8.28 -4.62 -4.89
C LEU A 4 -8.24 -6.04 -4.26
N SER A 5 -7.29 -6.27 -3.35
CA SER A 5 -7.09 -7.55 -2.65
C SER A 5 -6.67 -7.27 -1.19
N ASN A 6 -6.65 -8.28 -0.31
CA ASN A 6 -6.20 -8.07 1.08
C ASN A 6 -4.82 -7.41 1.11
N LEU A 7 -4.78 -6.14 1.55
CA LEU A 7 -3.60 -5.29 1.43
C LEU A 7 -3.10 -4.85 2.79
N ASN A 8 -1.88 -5.25 3.10
CA ASN A 8 -1.21 -4.90 4.34
C ASN A 8 -0.87 -3.41 4.39
N MET A 9 -1.14 -2.81 5.55
CA MET A 9 -0.69 -1.49 5.93
C MET A 9 0.37 -1.62 7.01
N ARG A 10 1.54 -1.01 6.77
CA ARG A 10 2.74 -1.15 7.61
C ARG A 10 3.20 0.18 8.19
N SER A 11 4.07 0.11 9.19
CA SER A 11 4.64 1.30 9.84
C SER A 11 5.52 2.14 8.92
N GLU A 12 6.23 1.49 8.00
CA GLU A 12 7.16 2.12 7.07
C GLU A 12 6.99 1.53 5.67
N ALA A 13 7.62 2.13 4.66
CA ALA A 13 7.60 1.70 3.27
C ALA A 13 8.41 0.40 3.02
N ASP A 14 8.42 -0.54 3.96
CA ASP A 14 9.23 -1.76 3.88
C ASP A 14 8.36 -2.98 4.20
N ILE A 15 8.53 -4.05 3.42
CA ILE A 15 7.86 -5.35 3.61
C ILE A 15 8.26 -6.03 4.94
N LEU A 16 9.41 -5.70 5.51
CA LEU A 16 9.87 -6.23 6.80
C LEU A 16 9.40 -5.37 7.99
N SER A 17 8.90 -4.17 7.74
CA SER A 17 8.40 -3.29 8.80
C SER A 17 7.11 -3.80 9.44
N THR A 18 6.80 -3.30 10.63
CA THR A 18 5.67 -3.75 11.45
C THR A 18 4.35 -3.68 10.69
N LEU A 19 3.62 -4.81 10.67
CA LEU A 19 2.26 -4.86 10.15
C LEU A 19 1.32 -4.18 11.15
N ILE A 20 0.65 -3.09 10.71
CA ILE A 20 -0.36 -2.40 11.52
C ILE A 20 -1.68 -3.16 11.41
N LEU A 21 -2.15 -3.37 10.17
CA LEU A 21 -3.39 -4.10 9.87
C LEU A 21 -3.41 -4.53 8.40
N THR A 22 -4.43 -5.29 8.03
CA THR A 22 -4.73 -5.65 6.64
C THR A 22 -6.06 -5.01 6.24
N ASN A 23 -6.05 -4.23 5.15
CA ASN A 23 -7.25 -3.67 4.54
C ASN A 23 -7.93 -4.75 3.68
N SER A 24 -9.24 -4.94 3.85
CA SER A 24 -10.03 -5.82 2.98
C SER A 24 -10.23 -5.18 1.60
N PRO A 25 -10.51 -5.98 0.55
CA PRO A 25 -10.93 -5.46 -0.75
C PRO A 25 -12.11 -4.49 -0.61
N GLY A 26 -12.13 -3.46 -1.45
CA GLY A 26 -13.13 -2.39 -1.42
C GLY A 26 -12.85 -1.28 -0.40
N THR A 27 -11.88 -1.46 0.51
CA THR A 27 -11.48 -0.40 1.44
C THR A 27 -10.99 0.82 0.65
N GLN A 28 -11.52 2.00 0.98
CA GLN A 28 -11.05 3.26 0.41
C GLN A 28 -9.98 3.87 1.31
N LEU A 29 -8.90 4.32 0.68
CA LEU A 29 -7.76 4.94 1.32
C LEU A 29 -7.47 6.29 0.66
N THR A 30 -7.09 7.27 1.47
CA THR A 30 -6.55 8.55 1.00
C THR A 30 -5.04 8.45 0.92
N ILE A 31 -4.44 8.79 -0.23
CA ILE A 31 -2.99 8.96 -0.33
C ILE A 31 -2.61 10.26 0.37
N ILE A 32 -1.65 10.20 1.27
CA ILE A 32 -1.16 11.34 2.06
C ILE A 32 0.35 11.56 1.94
N GLY A 33 1.07 10.70 1.22
CA GLY A 33 2.52 10.81 1.02
C GLY A 33 3.07 9.71 0.09
N GLY A 34 4.32 9.89 -0.33
CA GLY A 34 4.98 9.06 -1.35
C GLY A 34 4.93 9.67 -2.77
N PRO A 35 5.22 8.88 -3.82
CA PRO A 35 5.58 7.47 -3.76
C PRO A 35 7.03 7.25 -3.31
N VAL A 36 7.30 6.11 -2.68
CA VAL A 36 8.66 5.63 -2.39
C VAL A 36 8.82 4.26 -3.01
N CYS A 37 9.89 4.07 -3.80
CA CYS A 37 10.19 2.79 -4.41
C CYS A 37 11.25 2.08 -3.54
N GLU A 38 10.85 1.00 -2.87
CA GLU A 38 11.76 0.25 -2.01
C GLU A 38 12.10 -1.12 -2.63
N PRO A 39 13.40 -1.39 -2.85
CA PRO A 39 13.87 -2.69 -3.30
C PRO A 39 13.58 -3.79 -2.27
N TYR A 40 13.20 -4.97 -2.74
CA TYR A 40 13.14 -6.18 -1.95
C TYR A 40 13.68 -7.37 -2.74
N ARG A 41 14.87 -7.84 -2.34
CA ARG A 41 15.63 -8.88 -3.06
C ARG A 41 15.91 -8.44 -4.51
N GLU A 42 15.43 -9.21 -5.49
CA GLU A 42 15.59 -8.92 -6.93
C GLU A 42 14.46 -8.04 -7.49
N TRP A 43 13.60 -7.52 -6.62
CA TRP A 43 12.38 -6.80 -6.98
C TRP A 43 12.30 -5.43 -6.31
N ALA A 44 11.22 -4.71 -6.57
CA ALA A 44 10.87 -3.51 -5.83
C ALA A 44 9.34 -3.38 -5.69
N TYR A 45 8.92 -2.67 -4.65
CA TYR A 45 7.54 -2.29 -4.41
C TYR A 45 7.43 -0.77 -4.45
N LEU A 46 6.41 -0.26 -5.13
CA LEU A 46 6.04 1.15 -5.03
C LEU A 46 5.11 1.32 -3.84
N TRP A 47 5.50 2.16 -2.88
CA TRP A 47 4.77 2.37 -1.64
C TRP A 47 4.14 3.76 -1.59
N TRP A 48 2.94 3.81 -1.02
CA TRP A 48 2.23 5.04 -0.71
C TRP A 48 1.93 5.12 0.77
N GLN A 49 2.09 6.31 1.33
CA GLN A 49 1.56 6.60 2.65
C GLN A 49 0.06 6.84 2.51
N VAL A 50 -0.72 6.09 3.26
CA VAL A 50 -2.17 6.05 3.17
C VAL A 50 -2.82 6.38 4.51
N ARG A 51 -4.02 6.96 4.44
CA ARG A 51 -4.89 7.21 5.58
C ARG A 51 -6.26 6.58 5.35
N ARG A 52 -6.75 5.87 6.37
CA ARG A 52 -8.09 5.30 6.43
C ARG A 52 -9.12 6.32 6.93
N ALA A 53 -10.41 6.03 6.74
CA ALA A 53 -11.51 6.87 7.21
C ALA A 53 -11.56 7.01 8.74
N ASP A 54 -11.07 6.01 9.48
CA ASP A 54 -10.91 6.00 10.93
C ASP A 54 -9.72 6.85 11.43
N GLY A 55 -8.96 7.47 10.50
CA GLY A 55 -7.80 8.29 10.81
C GLY A 55 -6.48 7.50 10.95
N GLN A 56 -6.51 6.18 10.94
CA GLN A 56 -5.30 5.37 11.00
C GLN A 56 -4.45 5.60 9.74
N THR A 57 -3.15 5.80 9.95
CA THR A 57 -2.16 6.00 8.89
C THR A 57 -1.13 4.87 8.86
N GLY A 58 -0.50 4.69 7.71
CA GLY A 58 0.59 3.76 7.48
C GLY A 58 0.99 3.73 6.01
N TRP A 59 1.72 2.70 5.61
CA TRP A 59 2.23 2.51 4.25
C TRP A 59 1.67 1.24 3.62
N SER A 60 1.22 1.33 2.37
CA SER A 60 0.78 0.17 1.60
C SER A 60 1.42 0.18 0.22
N ALA A 61 1.77 -1.02 -0.26
CA ALA A 61 2.29 -1.18 -1.60
C ALA A 61 1.17 -0.98 -2.63
N GLU A 62 1.47 -0.28 -3.71
CA GLU A 62 0.60 -0.15 -4.89
C GLU A 62 0.54 -1.47 -5.67
N GLY A 63 1.67 -2.16 -5.75
CA GLY A 63 1.86 -3.33 -6.61
C GLY A 63 3.31 -3.77 -6.61
N PHE A 64 3.60 -4.79 -7.40
CA PHE A 64 4.95 -5.36 -7.54
C PHE A 64 5.55 -4.97 -8.90
N LEU A 65 6.77 -4.42 -8.91
CA LEU A 65 7.40 -3.84 -10.10
C LEU A 65 7.90 -4.86 -11.16
N ARG A 66 7.35 -6.09 -11.20
CA ARG A 66 7.66 -7.11 -12.22
C ARG A 66 6.42 -7.68 -12.93
N GLY A 67 5.24 -7.07 -12.78
CA GLY A 67 4.03 -7.52 -13.47
C GLY A 67 2.87 -6.52 -13.34
N ASP A 68 1.72 -6.87 -13.90
CA ASP A 68 0.53 -6.01 -13.99
C ASP A 68 -0.40 -6.11 -12.77
N SER A 69 0.12 -6.62 -11.64
CA SER A 69 -0.65 -6.84 -10.43
C SER A 69 -0.62 -5.60 -9.54
N TYR A 70 -1.72 -4.86 -9.57
CA TYR A 70 -1.98 -3.73 -8.68
C TYR A 70 -2.85 -4.18 -7.49
N PHE A 71 -2.54 -3.67 -6.31
CA PHE A 71 -3.31 -3.81 -5.07
C PHE A 71 -4.20 -2.59 -4.82
N LEU A 72 -3.92 -1.48 -5.49
CA LEU A 72 -4.65 -0.22 -5.40
C LEU A 72 -5.12 0.22 -6.78
N GLU A 73 -6.33 0.77 -6.85
CA GLU A 73 -6.85 1.45 -8.05
C GLU A 73 -7.24 2.90 -7.73
N PRO A 74 -7.17 3.81 -8.72
CA PRO A 74 -7.80 5.13 -8.62
C PRO A 74 -9.30 5.01 -8.40
N ILE A 75 -9.88 5.96 -7.67
CA ILE A 75 -11.33 6.11 -7.57
C ILE A 75 -11.65 7.36 -8.38
N GLU A 76 -12.54 7.22 -9.37
CA GLU A 76 -13.12 8.34 -10.12
C GLU A 76 -14.10 9.15 -9.26
#